data_AF-A0A3C0BQV7-F1
#
_entry.id   AF-A0A3C0BQV7-F1
#
_cell.length_a   1.000
_cell.length_b   1.000
_cell.length_c   1.000
_cell.angle_alpha   90.00
_cell.angle_beta   90.00
_cell.angle_gamma   90.00
#
_symmetry.space_group_name_H-M   'P 1'
#
loop_
_entity.id
_entity.type
_entity.pdbx_description
1 polymer ?
#
loop_
_entity_poly.entity_id
_entity_poly.type
_entity_poly.pdbx_seq_one_letter_code
_entity_poly.pdbx_strand_id
1 'polypeptide(L)'
;MAANLLSAKITVNGKGGHSSVPFKCHDPIVTAAEIINIITARLAYEFDSFDNFRFEPVEFNAGQKSNIIPDTADITYEGVFETKDEMEKTRKIVTDTAEKIASVNAGTVDIAFGE
;
A
#
# COMPACT_ATOMS: atom_id res chain seq x y z
N MET A 1 -11.54 -9.56 25.16
CA MET A 1 -10.87 -8.34 24.65
C MET A 1 -11.44 -8.08 23.27
N ALA A 2 -11.99 -6.91 23.00
CA ALA A 2 -12.40 -6.56 21.64
C ALA A 2 -11.12 -6.36 20.82
N ALA A 3 -10.99 -7.07 19.69
CA ALA A 3 -9.87 -6.84 18.78
C ALA A 3 -10.10 -5.50 18.07
N ASN A 4 -9.10 -4.63 18.07
CA ASN A 4 -9.14 -3.42 17.25
C ASN A 4 -8.72 -3.82 15.83
N LEU A 5 -9.64 -3.74 14.87
CA LEU A 5 -9.44 -4.15 13.49
C LEU A 5 -9.25 -2.92 12.60
N LEU A 6 -8.37 -3.05 11.62
CA LEU A 6 -8.13 -2.03 10.61
C LEU A 6 -7.90 -2.69 9.26
N SER A 7 -8.66 -2.27 8.26
CA SER A 7 -8.36 -2.55 6.87
C SER A 7 -7.94 -1.27 6.13
N ALA A 8 -7.08 -1.42 5.13
CA ALA A 8 -6.72 -0.33 4.23
C ALA A 8 -6.74 -0.82 2.78
N LYS A 9 -7.44 -0.10 1.91
CA LYS A 9 -7.39 -0.27 0.47
C LYS A 9 -6.59 0.90 -0.12
N ILE A 10 -5.48 0.58 -0.78
CA ILE A 10 -4.60 1.52 -1.44
C ILE A 10 -4.71 1.28 -2.95
N THR A 11 -5.19 2.27 -3.69
CA THR A 11 -5.21 2.25 -5.15
C THR A 11 -4.13 3.17 -5.67
N VAL A 12 -3.12 2.60 -6.33
CA VAL A 12 -2.08 3.34 -7.01
C VAL A 12 -2.56 3.70 -8.41
N ASN A 13 -2.61 5.00 -8.70
CA ASN A 13 -2.96 5.55 -10.00
C ASN A 13 -1.69 5.83 -10.80
N GLY A 14 -1.50 5.06 -11.86
CA GLY A 14 -0.40 5.21 -12.80
C GLY A 14 -0.86 5.73 -14.15
N LYS A 15 -0.16 5.30 -15.19
CA LYS A 15 -0.51 5.56 -16.59
C LYS A 15 -0.08 4.37 -17.41
N GLY A 16 -1.05 3.61 -17.91
CA GLY A 16 -0.81 2.39 -18.64
C GLY A 16 -0.25 2.62 -20.05
N GLY A 17 0.16 1.52 -20.68
CA GLY A 17 0.67 1.54 -22.04
C GLY A 17 1.36 0.24 -22.45
N HIS A 18 1.90 0.20 -23.66
CA HIS A 18 2.60 -0.99 -24.16
C HIS A 18 3.95 -1.14 -23.43
N SER A 19 4.25 -2.34 -22.93
CA SER A 19 5.48 -2.63 -22.16
C SER A 19 6.80 -2.42 -22.92
N SER A 20 6.75 -2.18 -24.22
CA SER A 20 7.92 -1.90 -25.07
C SER A 20 8.29 -0.42 -25.09
N VAL A 21 7.43 0.45 -24.53
CA VAL A 21 7.61 1.90 -24.50
C VAL A 21 7.40 2.43 -23.07
N PRO A 22 8.08 1.86 -22.06
CA PRO A 22 7.78 2.12 -20.65
C PRO A 22 8.00 3.58 -20.25
N PHE A 23 8.90 4.31 -20.91
CA PHE A 23 9.17 5.74 -20.63
C PHE A 23 7.97 6.67 -20.84
N LYS A 24 6.89 6.20 -21.50
CA LYS A 24 5.63 6.96 -21.67
C LYS A 24 4.58 6.66 -20.59
N CYS A 25 4.87 5.70 -19.72
CA CYS A 25 3.98 5.13 -18.72
C CYS A 25 4.46 5.51 -17.32
N HIS A 26 3.56 5.43 -16.34
CA HIS A 26 3.91 5.44 -14.93
C HIS A 26 3.42 4.10 -14.38
N ASP A 27 4.33 3.18 -14.06
CA ASP A 27 3.97 1.80 -13.77
C ASP A 27 3.42 1.66 -12.34
N PRO A 28 2.11 1.41 -12.18
CA PRO A 28 1.53 1.29 -10.86
C PRO A 28 1.89 -0.05 -10.19
N ILE A 29 2.30 -1.08 -10.94
CA ILE A 29 2.72 -2.38 -10.37
C ILE A 29 4.00 -2.18 -9.57
N VAL A 30 5.00 -1.53 -10.17
CA VAL A 30 6.29 -1.25 -9.53
C VAL A 30 6.09 -0.36 -8.31
N THR A 31 5.31 0.71 -8.48
CA THR A 31 5.00 1.65 -7.39
C THR A 31 4.28 0.96 -6.23
N ALA A 32 3.28 0.11 -6.50
CA ALA A 32 2.57 -0.64 -5.47
C ALA A 32 3.48 -1.63 -4.72
N ALA A 33 4.39 -2.31 -5.42
CA ALA A 33 5.36 -3.20 -4.79
C ALA A 33 6.34 -2.44 -3.87
N GLU A 34 6.78 -1.25 -4.27
CA GLU A 34 7.62 -0.38 -3.44
C GLU A 34 6.88 0.11 -2.19
N ILE A 35 5.63 0.52 -2.34
CA ILE A 35 4.75 0.90 -1.22
C ILE A 35 4.67 -0.27 -0.22
N ILE A 36 4.45 -1.49 -0.69
CA ILE A 36 4.38 -2.67 0.18
C ILE A 36 5.68 -2.85 0.96
N ASN A 37 6.82 -2.89 0.27
CA ASN A 37 8.11 -3.11 0.89
C ASN A 37 8.42 -2.07 1.97
N ILE A 38 8.14 -0.79 1.69
CA ILE A 38 8.48 0.30 2.61
C ILE A 38 7.51 0.35 3.78
N ILE A 39 6.21 0.13 3.57
CA ILE A 39 5.24 0.03 4.67
C ILE A 39 5.63 -1.11 5.60
N THR A 40 5.82 -2.33 5.06
CA THR A 40 6.19 -3.50 5.88
C THR A 40 7.50 -3.28 6.63
N ALA A 41 8.53 -2.75 5.97
CA ALA A 41 9.80 -2.45 6.62
C ALA A 41 9.65 -1.39 7.71
N ARG A 42 8.88 -0.32 7.47
CA ARG A 42 8.72 0.77 8.43
C ARG A 42 7.94 0.30 9.66
N LEU A 43 6.85 -0.44 9.49
CA LEU A 43 6.04 -0.95 10.60
C LEU A 43 6.88 -1.82 11.55
N ALA A 44 7.79 -2.64 11.03
CA ALA A 44 8.66 -3.49 11.85
C ALA A 44 9.57 -2.73 12.84
N TYR A 45 9.83 -1.44 12.61
CA TYR A 45 10.62 -0.58 13.51
C TYR A 45 9.76 0.41 14.32
N GLU A 46 8.44 0.37 14.17
CA GLU A 46 7.52 1.31 14.81
C GLU A 46 6.74 0.68 15.99
N PHE A 47 6.76 -0.64 16.14
CA PHE A 47 6.03 -1.39 17.17
C PHE A 47 6.97 -2.30 17.96
N ASP A 48 6.64 -2.57 19.23
CA ASP A 48 7.40 -3.54 20.04
C ASP A 48 7.16 -4.96 19.49
N SER A 49 8.22 -5.78 19.47
CA SER A 49 8.12 -7.18 19.03
C SER A 49 7.26 -8.05 19.96
N PHE A 50 6.95 -7.55 21.17
CA PHE A 50 6.08 -8.23 22.13
C PHE A 50 4.62 -7.75 22.09
N ASP A 51 4.31 -6.65 21.40
CA ASP A 51 2.94 -6.15 21.25
C ASP A 51 2.15 -7.08 20.31
N ASN A 52 0.85 -7.25 20.58
CA ASN A 52 -0.02 -8.00 19.67
C ASN A 52 -0.43 -7.14 18.46
N PHE A 53 0.53 -6.90 17.58
CA PHE A 53 0.39 -6.09 16.36
C PHE A 53 0.55 -6.96 15.10
N ARG A 54 -0.38 -6.80 14.15
CA ARG A 54 -0.27 -7.33 12.79
C ARG A 54 -0.89 -6.34 11.82
N PHE A 55 -0.21 -6.04 10.72
CA PHE A 55 -0.81 -5.31 9.61
C PHE A 55 -0.13 -5.73 8.30
N GLU A 56 -0.82 -6.52 7.48
CA GLU A 56 -0.21 -7.24 6.36
C GLU A 56 -0.98 -7.00 5.06
N PRO A 57 -0.29 -6.93 3.91
CA PRO A 57 -0.95 -6.96 2.62
C PRO A 57 -1.54 -8.36 2.40
N VAL A 58 -2.84 -8.43 2.15
CA VAL A 58 -3.57 -9.68 1.94
C VAL A 58 -4.06 -9.86 0.50
N GLU A 59 -4.03 -8.78 -0.29
CA GLU A 59 -4.48 -8.79 -1.67
C GLU A 59 -3.64 -7.81 -2.50
N PHE A 60 -3.27 -8.23 -3.72
CA PHE A 60 -2.62 -7.39 -4.72
C PHE A 60 -3.22 -7.70 -6.09
N ASN A 61 -3.84 -6.70 -6.73
CA ASN A 61 -4.39 -6.84 -8.08
C ASN A 61 -3.86 -5.76 -8.99
N ALA A 62 -3.21 -6.16 -10.09
CA ALA A 62 -2.79 -5.23 -11.14
C ALA A 62 -2.55 -5.96 -12.47
N GLY A 63 -3.04 -5.38 -13.56
CA GLY A 63 -2.82 -5.88 -14.91
C GLY A 63 -3.58 -7.17 -15.24
N GLN A 64 -3.85 -7.37 -16.53
CA GLN A 64 -4.50 -8.59 -17.05
C GLN A 64 -3.86 -9.14 -18.32
N LYS A 65 -2.89 -8.43 -18.90
CA LYS A 65 -2.20 -8.83 -20.13
C LYS A 65 -0.70 -8.71 -19.93
N SER A 66 0.06 -9.68 -20.42
CA SER A 66 1.51 -9.78 -20.21
C SER A 66 2.35 -8.70 -20.90
N ASN A 67 1.77 -7.93 -21.82
CA ASN A 67 2.45 -6.89 -22.60
C ASN A 67 1.86 -5.48 -22.39
N ILE A 68 1.02 -5.29 -21.37
CA ILE A 68 0.41 -4.00 -21.05
C ILE A 68 0.73 -3.62 -19.61
N ILE A 69 1.33 -2.45 -19.43
CA ILE A 69 1.41 -1.78 -18.13
C ILE A 69 -0.01 -1.27 -17.82
N PRO A 70 -0.62 -1.63 -16.68
CA PRO A 70 -1.98 -1.22 -16.35
C PRO A 70 -2.05 0.26 -15.92
N ASP A 71 -3.26 0.80 -15.86
CA ASP A 71 -3.50 2.15 -15.35
C ASP A 71 -3.49 2.22 -13.82
N THR A 72 -3.83 1.12 -13.13
CA THR A 72 -3.90 1.06 -11.66
C THR A 72 -3.34 -0.24 -11.09
N ALA A 73 -3.03 -0.20 -9.80
CA ALA A 73 -2.72 -1.36 -8.96
C ALA A 73 -3.40 -1.18 -7.60
N ASP A 74 -4.14 -2.20 -7.16
CA ASP A 74 -4.85 -2.19 -5.88
C ASP A 74 -4.15 -3.09 -4.86
N ILE A 75 -3.98 -2.60 -3.64
CA ILE A 75 -3.47 -3.34 -2.50
C ILE A 75 -4.50 -3.31 -1.37
N THR A 76 -4.82 -4.46 -0.80
CA THR A 76 -5.63 -4.55 0.43
C THR A 76 -4.73 -4.98 1.59
N TYR A 77 -4.79 -4.25 2.69
CA TYR A 77 -4.17 -4.57 3.97
C TYR A 77 -5.22 -4.90 5.02
N GLU A 78 -4.88 -5.83 5.89
CA GLU A 78 -5.69 -6.21 7.05
C GLU A 78 -4.81 -6.31 8.29
N GLY A 79 -5.30 -5.79 9.42
CA GLY A 79 -4.56 -5.82 10.67
C GLY A 79 -5.38 -5.84 11.94
N VAL A 80 -4.67 -6.20 13.01
CA VAL A 80 -5.16 -6.31 14.38
C VAL A 80 -4.19 -5.56 15.29
N PHE A 81 -4.76 -4.80 16.22
CA PHE A 81 -4.03 -3.86 17.07
C PHE A 81 -4.43 -4.04 18.53
N GLU A 82 -3.47 -3.85 19.43
CA GLU A 82 -3.71 -3.87 20.87
C GLU A 82 -4.38 -2.58 21.31
N THR A 83 -3.97 -1.45 20.72
CA THR A 83 -4.48 -0.12 21.06
C THR A 83 -4.96 0.68 19.85
N LYS A 84 -5.83 1.68 20.10
CA LYS A 84 -6.27 2.62 19.07
C LYS A 84 -5.15 3.57 18.60
N ASP A 85 -4.20 3.86 19.47
CA ASP A 85 -3.07 4.73 19.14
C ASP A 85 -2.16 4.05 18.09
N GLU A 86 -1.97 2.73 18.18
CA GLU A 86 -1.26 1.95 17.17
C GLU A 86 -1.98 1.95 15.81
N MET A 87 -3.32 1.88 15.81
CA MET A 87 -4.11 2.00 14.58
C MET A 87 -3.90 3.37 13.94
N GLU A 88 -4.05 4.45 14.69
CA GLU A 88 -3.88 5.82 14.19
C GLU A 88 -2.45 6.06 13.69
N LYS A 89 -1.45 5.55 14.42
CA LYS A 89 -0.05 5.55 13.99
C LYS A 89 0.11 4.81 12.65
N THR A 90 -0.52 3.64 12.49
CA THR A 90 -0.48 2.89 11.24
C THR A 90 -1.18 3.62 10.10
N ARG A 91 -2.33 4.25 10.33
CA ARG A 91 -3.00 5.11 9.32
C ARG A 91 -2.03 6.15 8.78
N LYS A 92 -1.37 6.87 9.69
CA LYS A 92 -0.39 7.89 9.34
C LYS A 92 0.81 7.31 8.59
N ILE A 93 1.34 6.17 9.04
CA ILE A 93 2.45 5.48 8.37
C ILE A 93 2.07 5.14 6.93
N VAL A 94 0.91 4.50 6.73
CA VAL A 94 0.40 4.08 5.43
C VAL A 94 0.20 5.28 4.51
N THR A 95 -0.54 6.29 4.95
CA THR A 95 -0.83 7.50 4.14
C THR A 95 0.46 8.22 3.74
N ASP A 96 1.30 8.58 4.70
CA ASP A 96 2.53 9.34 4.42
C ASP A 96 3.47 8.56 3.48
N THR A 97 3.55 7.24 3.63
CA THR A 97 4.46 6.40 2.84
C THR A 97 3.92 6.22 1.42
N ALA A 98 2.65 5.84 1.28
CA ALA A 98 2.04 5.60 -0.01
C ALA A 98 2.04 6.85 -0.90
N GLU A 99 1.70 8.02 -0.34
CA GLU A 99 1.69 9.29 -1.07
C GLU A 99 3.10 9.70 -1.54
N LYS A 100 4.12 9.55 -0.68
CA LYS A 100 5.50 9.91 -1.03
C LYS A 100 6.06 9.03 -2.14
N ILE A 101 5.85 7.71 -2.05
CA ILE A 101 6.35 6.77 -3.06
C ILE A 101 5.63 6.96 -4.39
N ALA A 102 4.31 7.12 -4.37
CA ALA A 102 3.55 7.45 -5.57
C ALA A 102 4.04 8.74 -6.24
N SER A 103 4.28 9.79 -5.44
CA SER A 103 4.79 11.07 -5.96
C SER A 103 6.19 10.94 -6.59
N VAL A 104 7.10 10.17 -6.00
CA VAL A 104 8.44 9.90 -6.57
C VAL A 104 8.32 9.23 -7.94
N ASN A 105 7.32 8.37 -8.12
CA ASN A 105 7.08 7.64 -9.36
C ASN A 105 6.10 8.34 -10.32
N ALA A 106 5.84 9.64 -10.11
CA ALA A 106 4.93 10.46 -10.92
C ALA A 106 3.48 9.94 -10.99
N GLY A 107 3.05 9.20 -9.96
CA GLY A 107 1.68 8.73 -9.77
C GLY A 107 0.98 9.41 -8.60
N THR A 108 -0.24 8.96 -8.31
CA THR A 108 -1.00 9.33 -7.10
C THR A 108 -1.57 8.08 -6.44
N VAL A 109 -2.08 8.22 -5.22
CA VAL A 109 -2.77 7.13 -4.51
C VAL A 109 -4.11 7.59 -3.97
N ASP A 110 -5.09 6.71 -4.02
CA ASP A 110 -6.32 6.82 -3.25
C ASP A 110 -6.26 5.81 -2.10
N ILE A 111 -6.57 6.25 -0.89
CA ILE A 111 -6.47 5.41 0.31
C ILE A 111 -7.82 5.45 1.03
N ALA A 112 -8.42 4.28 1.20
CA ALA A 112 -9.64 4.10 1.97
C ALA A 112 -9.35 3.16 3.14
N PHE A 113 -9.89 3.47 4.31
CA PHE A 113 -9.76 2.60 5.47
C PHE A 113 -11.12 2.11 5.97
N GLY A 114 -11.14 0.89 6.51
CA GLY A 114 -12.30 0.29 7.19
C GLY A 114 -11.97 -0.09 8.63
N GLU A 115 -13.02 -0.17 9.47
CA GLU A 115 -12.98 -0.59 10.88
C GLU A 115 -14.05 -1.66 11.14
#